data_AF-A0A511YQ96-F1
#
_entry.id   AF-A0A511YQ96-F1
#
_cell.length_a   1.000
_cell.length_b   1.000
_cell.length_c   1.000
_cell.angle_alpha   90.00
_cell.angle_beta   90.00
_cell.angle_gamma   90.00
#
_symmetry.space_group_name_H-M   'P 1'
#
loop_
_entity.id
_entity.type
_entity.pdbx_description
1 polymer ?
#
loop_
_entity_poly.entity_id
_entity_poly.type
_entity_poly.pdbx_seq_one_letter_code
_entity_poly.pdbx_strand_id
1 'polypeptide(L)'
;MHKIDGPFQDKQSQQKNPWDADGDGKMSLDEANSWYRKGDGKAVTLDASKIDLNSVDTKGWVKGKTYNVQTLVNSSDGRVLGNITVKYLGNNQVSILPDTYNFEQHGKFIDSPFRNAATVLGKWVAGEGQQYQINFKGINTIRPRVYHFERGPKY
;
A
#
# COMPACT_ATOMS: atom_id res chain seq x y z
N MET A 1 -15.95 29.05 -43.59
CA MET A 1 -15.75 29.43 -42.17
C MET A 1 -16.14 28.23 -41.32
N HIS A 2 -15.18 27.78 -40.50
CA HIS A 2 -15.24 26.63 -39.61
C HIS A 2 -16.35 26.75 -38.56
N LYS A 3 -16.88 25.59 -38.13
CA LYS A 3 -16.79 25.11 -36.74
C LYS A 3 -16.93 23.59 -36.75
N ILE A 4 -15.92 22.96 -36.17
CA ILE A 4 -15.71 21.51 -36.06
C ILE A 4 -16.16 21.20 -34.64
N ASP A 5 -17.29 20.51 -34.47
CA ASP A 5 -17.73 20.04 -33.16
C ASP A 5 -16.88 18.80 -32.81
N GLY A 6 -15.78 19.04 -32.09
CA GLY A 6 -14.97 17.97 -31.52
C GLY A 6 -15.75 17.26 -30.40
N PRO A 7 -15.62 15.93 -30.25
CA PRO A 7 -16.28 15.23 -29.17
C PRO A 7 -15.67 15.67 -27.83
N PHE A 8 -16.55 16.14 -26.94
CA PHE A 8 -16.26 16.38 -25.54
C PHE A 8 -15.66 15.09 -24.95
N GLN A 9 -14.37 15.14 -24.60
CA GLN A 9 -13.77 14.08 -23.79
C GLN A 9 -14.35 14.18 -22.39
N ASP A 10 -15.22 13.24 -22.05
CA ASP A 10 -15.65 12.99 -20.68
C ASP A 10 -14.43 12.79 -19.80
N LYS A 11 -14.11 13.82 -18.99
CA LYS A 11 -13.26 13.64 -17.82
C LYS A 11 -13.99 12.69 -16.91
N GLN A 12 -13.63 11.41 -16.96
CA GLN A 12 -14.05 10.42 -15.97
C GLN A 12 -13.71 10.98 -14.59
N SER A 13 -14.73 11.50 -13.90
CA SER A 13 -14.69 11.81 -12.49
C SER A 13 -14.42 10.49 -11.78
N GLN A 14 -13.16 10.25 -11.41
CA GLN A 14 -12.82 9.16 -10.51
C GLN A 14 -13.67 9.36 -9.25
N GLN A 15 -14.67 8.50 -9.06
CA GLN A 15 -15.43 8.45 -7.81
C GLN A 15 -14.41 8.24 -6.70
N LYS A 16 -14.26 9.27 -5.85
CA LYS A 16 -13.40 9.23 -4.68
C LYS A 16 -13.84 8.05 -3.81
N ASN A 17 -12.92 7.13 -3.55
CA ASN A 17 -13.26 5.97 -2.73
C ASN A 17 -13.63 6.44 -1.31
N PRO A 18 -14.63 5.86 -0.64
CA PRO A 18 -15.05 6.32 0.69
C PRO A 18 -13.95 6.26 1.76
N TRP A 19 -12.95 5.40 1.58
CA TRP A 19 -11.78 5.30 2.45
C TRP A 19 -10.68 6.31 2.12
N ASP A 20 -10.68 6.85 0.90
CA ASP A 20 -9.65 7.74 0.33
C ASP A 20 -10.09 9.19 0.60
N ALA A 21 -9.84 9.66 1.81
CA ALA A 21 -10.34 10.91 2.34
C ALA A 21 -9.61 12.13 1.73
N ASP A 22 -8.37 11.98 1.28
CA ASP A 22 -7.62 13.04 0.60
C ASP A 22 -7.66 12.93 -0.93
N GLY A 23 -7.98 11.76 -1.49
CA GLY A 23 -8.13 11.53 -2.93
C GLY A 23 -6.81 11.25 -3.65
N ASP A 24 -5.73 10.92 -2.92
CA ASP A 24 -4.43 10.58 -3.51
C ASP A 24 -4.39 9.12 -4.05
N GLY A 25 -5.42 8.34 -3.70
CA GLY A 25 -5.59 6.94 -4.08
C GLY A 25 -4.53 6.02 -3.46
N LYS A 26 -3.98 6.40 -2.30
CA LYS A 26 -3.16 5.61 -1.39
C LYS A 26 -3.85 5.61 -0.03
N MET A 27 -3.62 4.55 0.75
CA MET A 27 -4.20 4.48 2.09
C MET A 27 -3.18 4.95 3.11
N SER A 28 -3.45 6.08 3.75
CA SER A 28 -2.72 6.55 4.92
C SER A 28 -3.14 5.79 6.18
N LEU A 29 -2.33 5.90 7.23
CA LEU A 29 -2.64 5.28 8.53
C LEU A 29 -3.93 5.85 9.15
N ASP A 30 -4.17 7.16 8.98
CA ASP A 30 -5.37 7.80 9.53
C ASP A 30 -6.63 7.36 8.79
N GLU A 31 -6.55 7.17 7.48
CA GLU A 31 -7.63 6.61 6.67
C GLU A 31 -7.90 5.15 7.02
N ALA A 32 -6.85 4.33 7.15
CA ALA A 32 -6.97 2.94 7.56
C ALA A 32 -7.66 2.79 8.93
N ASN A 33 -7.27 3.63 9.90
CA ASN A 33 -7.87 3.68 11.23
C ASN A 33 -9.32 4.21 11.21
N SER A 34 -9.59 5.23 10.41
CA SER A 34 -10.94 5.77 10.22
C SER A 34 -11.85 4.71 9.60
N TRP A 35 -11.34 3.97 8.61
CA TRP A 35 -12.06 2.91 7.93
C TRP A 35 -12.30 1.68 8.83
N TYR A 36 -11.34 1.31 9.68
CA TYR A 36 -11.54 0.28 10.71
C TYR A 36 -12.73 0.59 11.63
N ARG A 37 -13.00 1.88 11.90
CA ARG A 37 -14.07 2.32 12.80
C ARG A 37 -15.41 2.55 12.12
N LYS A 38 -15.39 3.09 10.90
CA LYS A 38 -16.56 3.62 10.20
C LYS A 38 -16.90 2.88 8.91
N GLY A 39 -16.03 1.97 8.49
CA GLY A 39 -16.16 1.24 7.23
C GLY A 39 -17.06 0.02 7.30
N ASP A 40 -17.63 -0.31 8.47
CA ASP A 40 -18.50 -1.48 8.68
C ASP A 40 -17.87 -2.81 8.21
N GLY A 41 -16.54 -2.95 8.34
CA GLY A 41 -15.80 -4.13 7.87
C GLY A 41 -15.73 -4.29 6.33
N LYS A 42 -16.19 -3.29 5.56
CA LYS A 42 -16.18 -3.35 4.10
C LYS A 42 -14.76 -3.40 3.57
N ALA A 43 -14.52 -4.30 2.61
CA ALA A 43 -13.23 -4.44 1.96
C ALA A 43 -12.84 -3.18 1.19
N VAL A 44 -11.54 -2.91 1.14
CA VAL A 44 -10.95 -1.83 0.33
C VAL A 44 -10.14 -2.44 -0.81
N THR A 45 -9.98 -1.70 -1.90
CA THR A 45 -9.12 -2.11 -3.01
C THR A 45 -8.11 -1.02 -3.30
N LEU A 46 -6.83 -1.34 -3.11
CA LEU A 46 -5.70 -0.46 -3.38
C LEU A 46 -5.13 -0.74 -4.77
N ASP A 47 -4.53 0.28 -5.37
CA ASP A 47 -3.75 0.11 -6.60
C ASP A 47 -2.39 -0.49 -6.26
N ALA A 48 -2.14 -1.71 -6.73
CA ALA A 48 -0.90 -2.43 -6.49
C ALA A 48 0.31 -1.64 -7.01
N SER A 49 0.17 -0.88 -8.10
CA SER A 49 1.27 -0.13 -8.72
C SER A 49 1.75 1.06 -7.89
N LYS A 50 0.94 1.51 -6.93
CA LYS A 50 1.26 2.63 -6.04
C LYS A 50 1.97 2.23 -4.74
N ILE A 51 2.01 0.92 -4.44
CA ILE A 51 2.66 0.40 -3.23
C ILE A 51 4.17 0.52 -3.37
N ASP A 52 4.82 1.12 -2.39
CA ASP A 52 6.28 1.23 -2.38
C ASP A 52 6.94 -0.10 -2.00
N LEU A 53 7.60 -0.72 -2.98
CA LEU A 53 8.43 -1.94 -2.83
C LEU A 53 9.91 -1.68 -3.16
N ASN A 54 10.38 -0.43 -3.05
CA ASN A 54 11.73 -0.01 -3.45
C ASN A 54 12.86 -0.63 -2.61
N SER A 55 12.55 -1.30 -1.51
CA SER A 55 13.51 -2.05 -0.68
C SER A 55 13.67 -3.52 -1.10
N VAL A 56 12.82 -4.02 -2.01
CA VAL A 56 12.79 -5.44 -2.39
C VAL A 56 13.82 -5.74 -3.45
N ASP A 57 14.63 -6.77 -3.21
CA ASP A 57 15.45 -7.40 -4.24
C ASP A 57 14.80 -8.74 -4.65
N THR A 58 14.47 -8.85 -5.94
CA THR A 58 13.86 -10.03 -6.55
C THR A 58 14.91 -11.04 -7.04
N LYS A 59 16.21 -10.79 -6.82
CA LYS A 59 17.28 -11.70 -7.22
C LYS A 59 17.06 -13.09 -6.64
N GLY A 60 17.03 -14.09 -7.52
CA GLY A 60 16.80 -15.50 -7.15
C GLY A 60 15.33 -15.88 -6.95
N TRP A 61 14.38 -14.96 -7.16
CA TRP A 61 12.96 -15.30 -7.08
C TRP A 61 12.52 -16.16 -8.27
N VAL A 62 11.65 -17.12 -7.99
CA VAL A 62 11.11 -18.07 -8.97
C VAL A 62 9.71 -17.62 -9.37
N LYS A 63 9.49 -17.47 -10.68
CA LYS A 63 8.18 -17.10 -11.23
C LYS A 63 7.11 -18.08 -10.74
N GLY A 64 5.97 -17.53 -10.30
CA GLY A 64 4.84 -18.27 -9.76
C GLY A 64 4.91 -18.53 -8.26
N LYS A 65 6.06 -18.34 -7.61
CA LYS A 65 6.19 -18.49 -6.15
C LYS A 65 5.80 -17.22 -5.39
N THR A 66 5.43 -17.42 -4.13
CA THR A 66 5.05 -16.34 -3.20
C THR A 66 6.18 -16.00 -2.25
N TYR A 67 6.28 -14.73 -1.89
CA TYR A 67 7.29 -14.17 -0.99
C TYR A 67 6.63 -13.18 -0.03
N ASN A 68 7.11 -13.14 1.21
CA ASN A 68 6.71 -12.11 2.17
C ASN A 68 7.65 -10.92 2.05
N VAL A 69 7.07 -9.73 1.93
CA VAL A 69 7.78 -8.47 1.71
C VAL A 69 7.42 -7.50 2.82
N GLN A 70 8.46 -6.94 3.46
CA GLN A 70 8.29 -5.91 4.49
C GLN A 70 8.20 -4.52 3.85
N THR A 71 7.05 -3.87 3.97
CA THR A 71 6.81 -2.51 3.46
C THR A 71 7.19 -1.41 4.47
N LEU A 72 7.42 -1.80 5.73
CA LEU A 72 7.64 -0.90 6.87
C LEU A 72 8.90 -0.03 6.83
N VAL A 73 9.99 -0.52 6.23
CA VAL A 73 11.33 0.06 6.50
C VAL A 73 11.56 1.39 5.78
N ASN A 74 10.78 1.75 4.77
CA ASN A 74 11.00 2.96 3.97
C ASN A 74 9.74 3.54 3.28
N SER A 75 8.53 3.15 3.68
CA SER A 75 7.29 3.62 3.05
C SER A 75 6.27 4.15 4.04
N SER A 76 5.54 5.21 3.66
CA SER A 76 4.29 5.62 4.31
C SER A 76 3.28 4.46 4.37
N ASP A 77 3.28 3.61 3.34
CA ASP A 77 2.39 2.44 3.20
C ASP A 77 2.70 1.37 4.25
N GLY A 78 3.94 1.35 4.73
CA GLY A 78 4.43 0.42 5.74
C GLY A 78 3.68 0.47 7.07
N ARG A 79 3.07 1.61 7.38
CA ARG A 79 2.25 1.79 8.58
C ARG A 79 0.87 1.16 8.48
N VAL A 80 0.40 0.89 7.26
CA VAL A 80 -0.90 0.29 6.99
C VAL A 80 -0.75 -1.19 6.67
N LEU A 81 0.20 -1.53 5.79
CA LEU A 81 0.31 -2.88 5.23
C LEU A 81 1.30 -3.79 5.97
N GLY A 82 2.29 -3.25 6.67
CA GLY A 82 3.31 -4.07 7.35
C GLY A 82 3.98 -5.08 6.40
N ASN A 83 3.77 -6.38 6.63
CA ASN A 83 4.25 -7.44 5.75
C ASN A 83 3.15 -7.88 4.79
N ILE A 84 3.41 -7.79 3.49
CA ILE A 84 2.50 -8.28 2.45
C ILE A 84 3.02 -9.56 1.83
N THR A 85 2.12 -10.43 1.36
CA THR A 85 2.50 -11.56 0.51
C THR A 85 2.37 -11.17 -0.96
N VAL A 86 3.43 -11.39 -1.72
CA VAL A 86 3.45 -11.13 -3.17
C VAL A 86 3.71 -12.42 -3.95
N LYS A 87 3.08 -12.56 -5.12
CA LYS A 87 3.39 -13.62 -6.09
C LYS A 87 4.25 -13.04 -7.21
N TYR A 88 5.42 -13.65 -7.43
CA TYR A 88 6.35 -13.19 -8.45
C TYR A 88 5.90 -13.61 -9.86
N LEU A 89 5.83 -12.65 -10.78
CA LEU A 89 5.38 -12.86 -12.16
C LEU A 89 6.56 -12.96 -13.16
N GLY A 90 7.78 -12.70 -12.70
CA GLY A 90 8.96 -12.54 -13.54
C GLY A 90 9.22 -11.07 -13.88
N ASN A 91 10.40 -10.75 -14.43
CA ASN A 91 10.76 -9.40 -14.87
C ASN A 91 10.54 -8.30 -13.81
N ASN A 92 10.83 -8.61 -12.54
CA ASN A 92 10.60 -7.71 -11.40
C ASN A 92 9.14 -7.29 -11.20
N GLN A 93 8.18 -8.04 -11.75
CA GLN A 93 6.76 -7.80 -11.57
C GLN A 93 6.17 -8.74 -10.52
N VAL A 94 5.26 -8.20 -9.72
CA VAL A 94 4.54 -8.95 -8.69
C VAL A 94 3.05 -8.63 -8.69
N SER A 95 2.23 -9.62 -8.36
CA SER A 95 0.86 -9.40 -7.90
C SER A 95 0.82 -9.49 -6.38
N ILE A 96 0.21 -8.52 -5.72
CA ILE A 96 0.07 -8.51 -4.26
C ILE A 96 -1.19 -9.31 -3.89
N LEU A 97 -1.08 -10.23 -2.94
CA LEU A 97 -2.21 -11.01 -2.47
C LEU A 97 -3.04 -10.20 -1.45
N PRO A 98 -4.35 -10.49 -1.30
CA PRO A 98 -5.17 -9.84 -0.30
C PRO A 98 -4.62 -10.03 1.12
N ASP A 99 -4.84 -9.03 1.96
CA ASP A 99 -4.42 -9.03 3.36
C ASP A 99 -5.57 -8.54 4.27
N THR A 100 -5.44 -8.75 5.58
CA THR A 100 -6.44 -8.32 6.57
C THR A 100 -5.87 -7.23 7.44
N TYR A 101 -6.54 -6.08 7.47
CA TYR A 101 -6.26 -5.03 8.44
C TYR A 101 -7.06 -5.31 9.72
N ASN A 102 -6.38 -5.71 10.79
CA ASN A 102 -7.02 -6.16 12.04
C ASN A 102 -6.67 -5.30 13.28
N PHE A 103 -6.01 -4.14 13.10
CA PHE A 103 -5.56 -3.21 14.16
C PHE A 103 -4.55 -3.79 15.18
N GLU A 104 -4.70 -5.05 15.60
CA GLU A 104 -3.82 -5.81 16.49
C GLU A 104 -2.97 -6.86 15.71
N GLN A 105 -1.70 -6.52 15.48
CA GLN A 105 -0.55 -7.42 15.25
C GLN A 105 -0.45 -8.28 13.97
N HIS A 106 0.77 -8.22 13.40
CA HIS A 106 1.61 -9.43 13.23
C HIS A 106 3.10 -9.13 13.55
N GLY A 107 3.62 -9.70 14.65
CA GLY A 107 5.06 -10.02 14.82
C GLY A 107 5.97 -9.02 15.56
N LYS A 108 6.97 -9.57 16.29
CA LYS A 108 7.92 -8.99 17.27
C LYS A 108 8.81 -7.77 16.86
N PHE A 109 8.45 -6.92 15.89
CA PHE A 109 9.44 -6.02 15.27
C PHE A 109 9.11 -4.52 15.16
N ILE A 110 8.16 -3.97 15.93
CA ILE A 110 7.96 -2.50 15.96
C ILE A 110 7.27 -2.01 17.23
N ASP A 111 8.08 -1.69 18.23
CA ASP A 111 7.63 -1.23 19.54
C ASP A 111 7.17 0.24 19.61
N SER A 112 7.06 0.99 18.50
CA SER A 112 6.90 2.46 18.59
C SER A 112 5.82 3.14 17.74
N PRO A 113 5.64 2.90 16.43
CA PRO A 113 4.65 3.68 15.67
C PRO A 113 3.19 3.27 15.96
N PHE A 114 2.94 2.00 16.30
CA PHE A 114 1.59 1.48 16.56
C PHE A 114 1.08 1.76 17.98
N ARG A 115 1.97 1.97 18.95
CA ARG A 115 1.59 2.41 20.30
C ARG A 115 0.94 3.79 20.29
N ASN A 116 1.39 4.69 19.41
CA ASN A 116 0.75 6.01 19.25
C ASN A 116 -0.66 5.90 18.67
N ALA A 117 -0.88 5.02 17.70
CA ALA A 117 -2.22 4.76 17.18
C ALA A 117 -3.14 4.24 18.31
N ALA A 118 -2.73 3.20 19.05
CA ALA A 118 -3.48 2.71 20.20
C ALA A 118 -3.74 3.80 21.27
N THR A 119 -2.78 4.69 21.52
CA THR A 119 -2.90 5.80 22.48
C THR A 119 -3.83 6.92 22.00
N VAL A 120 -3.77 7.30 20.72
CA VAL A 120 -4.67 8.29 20.09
C VAL A 120 -6.11 7.75 20.08
N LEU A 121 -6.26 6.46 19.79
CA LEU A 121 -7.54 5.79 19.65
C LEU A 121 -8.18 5.48 21.01
N GLY A 122 -7.38 5.14 22.03
CA GLY A 122 -7.80 4.95 23.41
C GLY A 122 -8.30 6.23 24.10
N LYS A 123 -7.90 7.42 23.60
CA LYS A 123 -8.41 8.71 24.10
C LYS A 123 -9.75 9.15 23.47
N TRP A 124 -10.25 8.47 22.44
CA TRP A 124 -11.38 8.95 21.60
C TRP A 124 -12.68 8.08 21.64
N VAL A 125 -12.83 7.18 22.63
CA VAL A 125 -14.09 6.52 23.07
C VAL A 125 -14.65 5.31 22.28
N ALA A 126 -15.02 4.28 23.05
CA ALA A 126 -16.07 3.25 22.95
C ALA A 126 -16.73 2.92 21.59
N GLY A 127 -16.00 2.20 20.74
CA GLY A 127 -16.57 1.37 19.68
C GLY A 127 -15.54 0.33 19.25
N GLU A 128 -15.92 -0.95 19.23
CA GLU A 128 -15.11 -2.03 18.66
C GLU A 128 -15.08 -1.80 17.15
N GLY A 129 -13.96 -1.29 16.61
CA GLY A 129 -13.80 -1.24 15.16
C GLY A 129 -13.75 -2.66 14.58
N GLN A 130 -14.02 -2.78 13.28
CA GLN A 130 -14.11 -4.05 12.59
C GLN A 130 -12.95 -4.21 11.61
N GLN A 131 -12.26 -5.34 11.70
CA GLN A 131 -11.24 -5.71 10.71
C GLN A 131 -11.84 -5.72 9.29
N TYR A 132 -11.03 -5.40 8.30
CA TYR A 132 -11.45 -5.39 6.91
C TYR A 132 -10.38 -5.97 6.00
N GLN A 133 -10.82 -6.49 4.85
CA GLN A 133 -9.93 -7.02 3.83
C GLN A 133 -9.37 -5.90 2.96
N ILE A 134 -8.06 -5.92 2.74
CA ILE A 134 -7.37 -5.11 1.76
C ILE A 134 -7.11 -5.97 0.53
N ASN A 135 -7.75 -5.60 -0.58
CA ASN A 135 -7.49 -6.18 -1.89
C ASN A 135 -6.54 -5.29 -2.68
N PHE A 136 -5.86 -5.88 -3.65
CA PHE A 136 -4.94 -5.16 -4.54
C PHE A 136 -5.34 -5.37 -5.98
N LYS A 137 -5.43 -4.29 -6.75
CA LYS A 137 -5.71 -4.31 -8.18
C LYS A 137 -4.45 -3.95 -8.96
N GLY A 138 -4.14 -4.73 -9.99
CA GLY A 138 -3.03 -4.47 -10.91
C GLY A 138 -1.74 -5.20 -10.53
N ILE A 139 -0.64 -4.76 -11.14
CA ILE A 139 0.71 -5.33 -11.00
C ILE A 139 1.64 -4.25 -10.48
N ASN A 140 2.52 -4.60 -9.55
CA ASN A 140 3.61 -3.74 -9.11
C ASN A 140 4.90 -4.13 -9.84
N THR A 141 5.67 -3.14 -10.31
CA THR A 141 7.00 -3.34 -10.89
C THR A 141 8.05 -2.85 -9.90
N ILE A 142 8.79 -3.79 -9.33
CA ILE A 142 9.88 -3.52 -8.39
C ILE A 142 11.06 -2.93 -9.18
N ARG A 143 11.46 -1.72 -8.82
CA ARG A 143 12.61 -1.06 -9.43
C ARG A 143 13.88 -1.52 -8.70
N PRO A 144 14.81 -2.22 -9.36
CA PRO A 144 16.06 -2.59 -8.71
C PRO A 144 16.82 -1.32 -8.32
N ARG A 145 17.32 -1.27 -7.08
CA ARG A 145 18.24 -0.20 -6.68
C ARG A 145 19.54 -0.37 -7.46
N VAL A 146 19.80 0.52 -8.42
CA VAL A 146 21.11 0.62 -9.06
C VAL A 146 22.04 1.29 -8.06
N TYR A 147 22.87 0.51 -7.38
CA TYR A 147 23.99 1.08 -6.62
C TYR A 147 25.01 1.61 -7.62
N HIS A 148 25.06 2.93 -7.82
CA HIS A 148 26.21 3.57 -8.44
C HIS A 148 27.35 3.54 -7.42
N PHE A 149 28.26 2.57 -7.58
CA PHE A 149 29.58 2.68 -6.96
C PHE A 149 30.33 3.77 -7.74
N GLU A 150 30.30 5.00 -7.24
CA GLU A 150 31.35 5.96 -7.58
C GLU A 150 32.66 5.31 -7.12
N ARG A 151 33.50 4.91 -8.08
CA ARG A 151 34.87 4.51 -7.79
C ARG A 151 35.53 5.75 -7.20
N GLY A 152 35.68 5.77 -5.87
CA GLY A 152 36.40 6.81 -5.16
C GLY A 152 37.79 7.02 -5.76
N PRO A 153 38.41 8.20 -5.53
CA PRO A 153 39.63 8.58 -6.20
C PRO A 153 40.71 7.53 -5.96
N LYS A 154 41.37 7.13 -7.06
CA LYS A 154 42.61 6.36 -6.98
C LYS A 154 43.67 7.29 -6.38
N TYR A 155 44.06 7.04 -5.15
CA TYR A 155 45.30 7.57 -4.58
C TYR A 155 46.45 6.63 -4.97
#